data_AF-A0A7Y7L9R8-F1
#
_entry.id   AF-A0A7Y7L9R8-F1
#
_cell.length_a   1.000
_cell.length_b   1.000
_cell.length_c   1.000
_cell.angle_alpha   90.00
_cell.angle_beta   90.00
_cell.angle_gamma   90.00
#
_symmetry.space_group_name_H-M   'P 1'
#
loop_
_entity.id
_entity.type
_entity.pdbx_description
1 polymer ?
#
loop_
_entity_poly.entity_id
_entity_poly.type
_entity_poly.pdbx_seq_one_letter_code
_entity_poly.pdbx_strand_id
1 'polypeptide(L)' 'MRGYVNIPGSVDCNCCKVCGARPIIVLIKDIGYVVKCPVDDSHYRTDAGLIDINDWNLHNINCVNPLDERLIFSFH' A
#
# COMPACT_ATOMS: atom_id res chain seq x y z
N MET A 1 -16.01 -12.98 -4.51
CA MET A 1 -14.75 -12.27 -4.16
C MET A 1 -14.69 -10.98 -4.97
N ARG A 2 -14.22 -9.86 -4.39
CA ARG A 2 -14.25 -8.50 -5.01
C ARG A 2 -13.15 -8.24 -6.05
N GLY A 3 -12.42 -9.26 -6.49
CA GLY A 3 -11.29 -9.12 -7.43
C GLY A 3 -9.99 -8.59 -6.79
N TYR A 4 -10.01 -8.23 -5.51
CA TYR A 4 -8.86 -7.78 -4.75
C TYR A 4 -8.87 -8.31 -3.31
N VAL A 5 -7.69 -8.29 -2.68
CA VAL A 5 -7.43 -8.66 -1.30
C VAL A 5 -6.83 -7.45 -0.57
N ASN A 6 -7.39 -7.12 0.59
CA ASN A 6 -6.81 -6.12 1.48
C ASN A 6 -5.66 -6.76 2.26
N ILE A 7 -4.58 -6.00 2.43
CA ILE A 7 -3.45 -6.44 3.24
C ILE A 7 -3.81 -6.27 4.73
N PRO A 8 -3.69 -7.32 5.56
CA PRO A 8 -4.00 -7.24 6.99
C PRO A 8 -3.19 -6.16 7.71
N GLY A 9 -3.76 -5.57 8.75
CA GLY A 9 -3.11 -4.56 9.57
C GLY A 9 -1.80 -5.02 10.23
N SER A 10 -1.64 -6.33 10.41
CA SER A 10 -0.45 -6.98 10.97
C SER A 10 0.74 -7.06 10.01
N VAL A 11 0.52 -6.83 8.71
CA VAL A 11 1.61 -6.70 7.74
C VAL A 11 2.04 -5.25 7.71
N ASP A 12 3.35 -5.03 7.86
CA ASP A 12 3.92 -3.69 7.84
C ASP A 12 3.89 -3.13 6.42
N CYS A 13 3.06 -2.10 6.23
CA CYS A 13 2.89 -1.41 4.97
C CYS A 13 2.71 0.08 5.21
N ASN A 14 3.60 0.86 4.60
CA ASN A 14 3.43 2.30 4.51
C ASN A 14 2.11 2.64 3.80
N CYS A 15 1.53 3.78 4.14
CA CYS A 15 0.44 4.34 3.37
C CYS A 15 0.95 4.89 2.03
N CYS A 16 0.07 5.15 1.08
CA CYS A 16 0.44 5.79 -0.17
C CYS A 16 0.84 7.25 0.10
N LYS A 17 2.04 7.68 -0.30
CA LYS A 17 2.52 9.06 -0.08
C LYS A 17 1.68 10.14 -0.77
N VAL A 18 0.86 9.78 -1.76
CA VAL A 18 0.02 10.72 -2.53
C VAL A 18 -1.38 10.87 -1.93
N CYS A 19 -2.00 9.75 -1.52
CA CYS A 19 -3.41 9.74 -1.09
C CYS A 19 -3.66 9.14 0.30
N GLY A 20 -2.63 8.66 0.99
CA GLY A 20 -2.73 8.05 2.33
C GLY A 20 -3.33 6.64 2.37
N ALA A 21 -3.77 6.08 1.24
CA ALA A 21 -4.38 4.75 1.22
C ALA A 21 -3.36 3.61 1.38
N ARG A 22 -3.75 2.53 2.07
CA ARG A 22 -2.95 1.28 2.10
C ARG A 22 -3.04 0.54 0.76
N PRO A 23 -1.99 -0.20 0.35
CA PRO A 23 -2.01 -0.95 -0.89
C PRO A 23 -3.04 -2.08 -0.85
N ILE A 24 -3.47 -2.50 -2.03
CA ILE A 24 -4.28 -3.70 -2.24
C ILE A 24 -3.57 -4.67 -3.18
N ILE A 25 -3.90 -5.96 -3.06
CA ILE A 25 -3.45 -7.00 -3.98
C ILE A 25 -4.59 -7.32 -4.92
N VAL A 26 -4.39 -7.16 -6.23
CA VAL A 26 -5.41 -7.39 -7.25
C VAL A 26 -4.98 -8.53 -8.16
N LEU A 27 -5.92 -9.44 -8.47
CA LEU A 27 -5.69 -10.48 -9.48
C LEU A 27 -5.96 -9.88 -10.87
N ILE A 28 -4.92 -9.78 -11.69
CA ILE A 28 -5.03 -9.52 -13.12
C ILE A 28 -5.28 -10.89 -13.79
N LYS A 29 -6.44 -11.04 -14.43
CA LYS A 29 -6.89 -12.28 -15.05
C LYS A 29 -5.80 -12.82 -15.99
N ASP A 30 -5.47 -14.10 -15.83
CA ASP A 30 -4.51 -14.85 -16.66
C ASP A 30 -3.06 -14.33 -16.66
N ILE A 31 -2.72 -13.34 -15.83
CA ILE A 31 -1.34 -12.79 -15.73
C ILE A 31 -0.76 -12.97 -14.32
N GLY A 32 -1.54 -12.76 -13.27
CA GLY A 32 -1.10 -12.93 -11.88
C GLY A 32 -1.52 -11.79 -10.97
N TYR A 33 -0.83 -11.61 -9.86
CA TYR A 33 -1.15 -10.60 -8.85
C TYR A 33 -0.36 -9.31 -9.06
N VAL A 34 -0.96 -8.18 -8.73
CA VAL A 34 -0.29 -6.88 -8.63
C VAL A 34 -0.54 -6.29 -7.25
N VAL A 35 0.46 -5.59 -6.72
CA VAL A 35 0.30 -4.66 -5.60
C VAL A 35 0.10 -3.27 -6.20
N LYS A 36 -0.96 -2.58 -5.82
CA LYS A 36 -1.24 -1.23 -6.33
C LYS A 36 -1.94 -0.34 -5.33
N CYS A 37 -1.92 0.97 -5.59
CA CYS A 37 -2.75 1.91 -4.88
C CYS A 37 -4.24 1.63 -5.20
N PRO A 38 -5.14 1.60 -4.20
CA PRO A 38 -6.56 1.36 -4.44
C PRO A 38 -7.28 2.57 -5.07
N VAL A 39 -6.66 3.75 -5.06
CA VAL A 39 -7.26 5.00 -5.53
C VAL A 39 -6.89 5.26 -6.99
N ASP A 40 -5.61 5.14 -7.34
CA ASP A 40 -5.10 5.43 -8.69
C ASP A 40 -3.84 4.61 -8.99
N ASP A 41 -3.85 3.86 -10.09
CA ASP A 41 -2.72 3.03 -10.52
C ASP A 41 -1.45 3.85 -10.83
N SER A 42 -1.59 5.14 -11.15
CA SER A 42 -0.46 6.05 -11.40
C SER A 42 0.31 6.41 -10.13
N HIS A 43 -0.29 6.27 -8.95
CA HIS A 43 0.41 6.48 -7.69
C HIS A 43 1.48 5.41 -7.48
N TYR A 44 1.12 4.16 -7.76
CA TYR A 44 2.00 3.00 -7.72
C TYR A 44 1.26 1.74 -8.19
N ARG A 45 1.96 0.90 -8.97
CA ARG A 45 1.53 -0.44 -9.34
C ARG A 45 2.75 -1.29 -9.70
N THR A 46 2.81 -2.53 -9.20
CA THR A 46 3.82 -3.51 -9.63
C THR A 46 3.49 -4.11 -10.99
N ASP A 47 4.51 -4.69 -11.62
CA ASP A 47 4.31 -5.60 -12.74
C ASP A 47 3.47 -6.81 -12.33
N ALA A 48 2.68 -7.31 -13.28
CA ALA A 48 1.80 -8.44 -13.03
C ALA A 48 2.60 -9.73 -12.78
N GLY A 49 2.22 -10.44 -11.72
CA GLY A 49 2.95 -11.60 -11.21
C GLY A 49 3.90 -11.28 -10.05
N LEU A 50 4.10 -9.99 -9.72
CA LEU A 50 4.97 -9.56 -8.64
C LEU A 50 4.17 -9.00 -7.46
N ILE A 51 4.31 -9.63 -6.30
CA ILE A 51 3.87 -9.10 -5.01
C ILE A 51 5.11 -8.65 -4.24
N ASP A 52 5.40 -7.35 -4.29
CA ASP A 52 6.53 -6.76 -3.56
C ASP A 52 6.04 -5.63 -2.64
N ILE A 53 5.92 -5.95 -1.35
CA ILE A 53 5.53 -4.99 -0.31
C ILE A 53 6.73 -4.12 0.12
N ASN A 54 7.95 -4.62 -0.01
CA ASN A 54 9.14 -3.87 0.35
C ASN A 54 9.35 -2.73 -0.63
N ASP A 55 9.20 -2.98 -1.93
CA ASP A 55 9.25 -1.93 -2.95
C ASP A 55 8.14 -0.89 -2.76
N TRP A 56 6.92 -1.32 -2.43
CA TRP A 56 5.85 -0.40 -2.01
C TRP A 56 6.28 0.48 -0.83
N ASN A 57 6.87 -0.12 0.21
CA ASN A 57 7.30 0.60 1.41
C ASN A 57 8.41 1.61 1.09
N LEU A 58 9.40 1.23 0.29
CA LEU A 58 10.48 2.10 -0.16
C LEU A 58 9.94 3.27 -1.02
N HIS A 59 9.03 2.98 -1.94
CA HIS A 59 8.39 4.01 -2.77
C HIS A 59 7.62 5.04 -1.93
N ASN A 60 7.05 4.60 -0.81
CA ASN A 60 6.18 5.38 0.06
C ASN A 60 6.81 5.73 1.42
N ILE A 61 8.14 5.73 1.54
CA ILE A 61 8.86 5.96 2.80
C ILE A 61 8.49 7.28 3.50
N ASN A 62 8.09 8.31 2.73
CA ASN A 62 7.69 9.62 3.23
C ASN A 62 6.18 9.73 3.50
N CYS A 63 5.43 8.62 3.49
CA CYS A 63 4.02 8.69 3.83
C CYS A 63 3.86 9.00 5.31
N VAL A 64 3.36 10.19 5.61
CA VAL A 64 2.98 10.56 6.97
C VAL A 64 1.70 9.82 7.29
N ASN A 65 1.82 8.72 8.02
CA ASN A 65 0.66 8.01 8.54
C ASN A 65 0.04 8.89 9.64
N PRO A 66 -1.23 9.31 9.55
CA PRO A 66 -1.84 10.18 10.57
C PRO A 66 -1.86 9.59 11.98
N LEU A 67 -1.60 8.28 12.09
CA LEU A 67 -1.44 7.56 13.36
C LEU A 67 -0.05 7.74 13.98
N ASP A 68 1.00 7.98 13.18
CA ASP A 68 2.36 8.25 13.68
C ASP A 68 2.48 9.66 14.26
N GLU A 69 1.79 10.66 13.70
CA GLU A 69 1.77 12.02 14.26
C GLU A 69 1.22 12.04 15.71
N ARG A 70 0.26 11.16 16.04
CA ARG A 70 -0.29 11.10 17.40
C ARG A 70 0.72 10.56 18.42
N LEU A 71 1.67 9.72 18.01
CA LEU A 71 2.73 9.26 18.91
C LEU A 71 3.76 10.37 19.20
N ILE A 72 3.95 11.31 18.27
CA ILE A 72 4.86 12.45 18.45
C ILE A 72 4.29 13.46 19.44
N PHE A 73 2.97 13.72 19.42
CA PHE A 73 2.33 14.69 20.31
C PHE A 73 1.84 14.12 21.66
N SER A 74 1.97 12.81 21.91
CA SER A 74 1.57 12.20 23.20
C SER A 74 2.63 12.34 24.31
N PHE A 75 3.78 12.96 24.02
CA PHE A 75 4.88 13.16 24.98
C PHE A 75 4.98 14.59 25.53
N HIS A 76 3.99 15.45 25.33
CA HIS A 76 4.05 16.85 25.78
C HIS A 76 2.89 17.27 26.69
#